data_AF-A0AAD7VPE3-F1
#
_entry.id   AF-A0AAD7VPE3-F1
#
_cell.length_a   1.000
_cell.length_b   1.000
_cell.length_c   1.000
_cell.angle_alpha   90.00
_cell.angle_beta   90.00
_cell.angle_gamma   90.00
#
_symmetry.space_group_name_H-M   'P 1'
#
loop_
_entity.id
_entity.type
_entity.pdbx_description
1 polymer ?
#
loop_
_entity_poly.entity_id
_entity_poly.type
_entity_poly.pdbx_seq_one_letter_code
_entity_poly.pdbx_strand_id
1 'polypeptide(L)'
;MQALDFVVLEARKYRVKLILSLSNNYHDFGGRPQYVQWAEDARVPVSNDDDFYTNPIIKAYYKNHIKLVLTRINTVTKITYKDDATIMTWELMNEPRCQVDFSGKTINGWVHEMAAYVKSIDNKHLYRHRRFLWELSSR
;
A
#
# COMPACT_ATOMS: atom_id res chain seq x y z
N MET A 1 13.72 -7.32 4.31
CA MET A 1 13.00 -6.30 5.11
C MET A 1 13.78 -5.73 6.31
N GLN A 2 14.90 -6.30 6.75
CA GLN A 2 15.71 -5.73 7.86
C GLN A 2 16.24 -4.31 7.57
N ALA A 3 16.50 -3.99 6.30
CA ALA A 3 16.87 -2.63 5.90
C ALA A 3 15.80 -1.58 6.25
N LEU A 4 14.51 -1.90 6.05
CA LEU A 4 13.42 -0.98 6.40
C LEU A 4 13.28 -0.83 7.92
N ASP A 5 13.54 -1.90 8.69
CA ASP A 5 13.56 -1.81 10.15
C ASP A 5 14.61 -0.81 10.65
N PHE A 6 15.78 -0.80 10.01
CA PHE A 6 16.86 0.15 10.30
C PHE A 6 16.48 1.58 9.92
N VAL A 7 15.83 1.80 8.78
CA VAL A 7 15.35 3.13 8.37
C VAL A 7 14.35 3.69 9.38
N VAL A 8 13.40 2.87 9.85
CA VAL A 8 12.43 3.28 10.88
C VAL A 8 13.14 3.61 12.20
N LEU A 9 14.13 2.82 12.60
CA LEU A 9 14.94 3.09 13.79
C LEU A 9 15.69 4.43 13.70
N GLU A 10 16.40 4.68 12.60
CA GLU A 10 17.16 5.92 12.43
C GLU A 10 16.23 7.13 12.32
N ALA A 11 15.11 7.01 11.60
CA ALA A 11 14.11 8.07 11.56
C ALA A 11 13.58 8.41 12.97
N ARG A 12 13.33 7.40 13.80
CA ARG A 12 12.93 7.57 15.20
C ARG A 12 14.00 8.32 16.00
N LYS A 13 15.26 7.92 15.87
CA LYS A 13 16.41 8.53 16.56
C LYS A 13 16.56 10.01 16.23
N TYR A 14 16.36 10.38 14.96
CA TYR A 14 16.45 11.76 14.49
C TYR A 14 15.11 12.51 14.48
N ARG A 15 14.05 11.93 15.06
CA ARG A 15 12.69 12.50 15.13
C ARG A 15 12.11 12.87 13.76
N VAL A 16 12.52 12.15 12.71
CA VAL A 16 11.98 12.26 11.36
C VAL A 16 10.73 11.38 11.26
N LYS A 17 9.71 11.88 10.55
CA LYS A 17 8.48 11.15 10.27
C LYS A 17 8.51 10.56 8.87
N LEU A 18 8.03 9.33 8.72
CA LEU A 18 8.04 8.61 7.45
C LEU A 18 6.65 8.56 6.81
N ILE A 19 6.60 8.76 5.50
CA ILE A 19 5.46 8.38 4.66
C ILE A 19 5.93 7.18 3.84
N LEU A 20 5.24 6.05 3.98
CA LEU A 20 5.63 4.80 3.32
C LEU A 20 4.62 4.45 2.23
N SER A 21 5.11 4.31 1.00
CA SER A 21 4.32 3.85 -0.15
C SER A 21 4.32 2.33 -0.21
N LEU A 22 3.14 1.72 -0.29
CA LEU A 22 2.95 0.27 -0.22
C LEU A 22 3.09 -0.43 -1.57
N SER A 23 3.06 0.32 -2.67
CA SER A 23 3.32 -0.17 -4.02
C SER A 23 3.68 0.98 -4.96
N ASN A 24 4.03 0.64 -6.20
CA ASN A 24 4.33 1.59 -7.26
C ASN A 24 3.45 1.30 -8.49
N ASN A 25 3.05 2.34 -9.22
CA ASN A 25 2.32 2.17 -10.48
C ASN A 25 3.23 1.66 -11.61
N TYR A 26 4.50 2.06 -11.59
CA TYR A 26 5.50 1.72 -12.60
C TYR A 26 6.26 0.43 -12.24
N HIS A 27 7.10 -0.04 -13.16
CA HIS A 27 7.90 -1.26 -13.02
C HIS A 27 9.02 -1.15 -11.96
N ASP A 28 9.41 0.07 -11.57
CA ASP A 28 10.47 0.27 -10.58
C ASP A 28 10.11 -0.41 -9.26
N PHE A 29 11.02 -1.27 -8.78
CA PHE A 29 10.86 -2.13 -7.60
C PHE A 29 9.71 -3.16 -7.73
N GLY A 30 9.36 -3.53 -8.96
CA GLY A 30 8.30 -4.48 -9.31
C GLY A 30 6.99 -3.77 -9.63
N GLY A 31 6.44 -3.07 -8.63
CA GLY A 31 5.20 -2.31 -8.75
C GLY A 31 4.02 -3.11 -9.30
N ARG A 32 3.05 -2.41 -9.87
CA ARG A 32 1.80 -2.99 -10.39
C ARG A 32 2.01 -4.11 -11.42
N PRO A 33 2.86 -3.97 -12.45
CA PRO A 33 3.02 -5.01 -13.46
C PRO A 33 3.51 -6.34 -12.86
N GLN A 34 4.33 -6.29 -11.81
CA GLN A 34 4.82 -7.51 -11.14
C GLN A 34 3.70 -8.33 -10.49
N TYR A 35 2.68 -7.68 -9.93
CA TYR A 35 1.53 -8.38 -9.36
C TYR A 35 0.68 -9.07 -10.42
N VAL A 36 0.60 -8.48 -11.61
CA VAL A 36 -0.10 -9.03 -12.77
C VAL A 36 0.69 -10.22 -13.31
N GLN A 37 2.02 -10.09 -13.45
CA GLN A 37 2.90 -11.20 -13.83
C GLN A 37 2.79 -12.39 -12.88
N TRP A 38 2.78 -12.17 -11.56
CA TRP A 38 2.60 -13.27 -10.59
C TRP A 38 1.25 -13.98 -10.75
N ALA A 39 0.21 -13.26 -11.17
CA ALA A 39 -1.08 -13.86 -11.45
C ALA A 39 -1.05 -14.68 -12.75
N GLU A 40 -0.39 -14.17 -13.80
CA GLU A 40 -0.13 -14.93 -15.03
C GLU A 40 0.62 -16.24 -14.76
N ASP A 41 1.71 -16.16 -13.99
CA ASP A 41 2.52 -17.32 -13.63
C ASP A 41 1.70 -18.36 -12.83
N ALA A 42 0.75 -17.88 -12.02
CA ALA A 42 -0.23 -18.69 -11.31
C ALA A 42 -1.42 -19.16 -12.18
N ARG A 43 -1.39 -18.91 -13.49
CA ARG A 43 -2.43 -19.25 -14.48
C ARG A 43 -3.77 -18.55 -14.25
N VAL A 44 -3.76 -17.39 -13.62
CA VAL A 44 -4.93 -16.51 -13.53
C VAL A 44 -5.08 -15.79 -14.86
N PRO A 45 -6.29 -15.78 -15.47
CA PRO A 45 -6.54 -14.99 -16.66
C PRO A 45 -6.37 -13.49 -16.37
N VAL A 46 -5.49 -12.84 -17.12
CA VAL A 46 -5.30 -11.39 -17.11
C VAL A 46 -5.23 -10.88 -18.54
N SER A 47 -5.55 -9.61 -18.73
CA SER A 47 -5.59 -8.93 -20.03
C SER A 47 -4.53 -7.84 -20.15
N ASN A 48 -4.31 -7.07 -19.08
CA ASN A 48 -3.33 -5.99 -19.02
C ASN A 48 -3.04 -5.57 -17.58
N ASP A 49 -2.09 -4.66 -17.40
CA ASP A 49 -1.65 -4.21 -16.08
C ASP A 49 -2.74 -3.55 -15.21
N ASP A 50 -3.80 -2.98 -15.82
CA ASP A 50 -4.91 -2.37 -15.09
C ASP A 50 -5.78 -3.41 -14.36
N ASP A 51 -5.63 -4.71 -14.67
CA ASP A 51 -6.27 -5.80 -13.94
C ASP A 51 -5.86 -5.84 -12.47
N PHE A 52 -4.75 -5.19 -12.10
CA PHE A 52 -4.41 -4.97 -10.71
C PHE A 52 -5.51 -4.26 -9.90
N TYR A 53 -6.27 -3.36 -10.54
CA TYR A 53 -7.34 -2.61 -9.87
C TYR A 53 -8.66 -3.39 -9.80
N THR A 54 -8.87 -4.38 -10.66
CA THR A 54 -10.17 -5.01 -10.88
C THR A 54 -10.17 -6.49 -10.47
N ASN A 55 -9.12 -7.23 -10.81
CA ASN A 55 -9.03 -8.67 -10.60
C ASN A 55 -8.97 -9.00 -9.09
N PRO A 56 -9.91 -9.79 -8.56
CA PRO A 56 -9.99 -10.07 -7.14
C PRO A 56 -8.78 -10.85 -6.60
N ILE A 57 -8.14 -11.69 -7.42
CA ILE A 57 -6.96 -12.46 -7.03
C ILE A 57 -5.75 -11.54 -6.89
N ILE A 58 -5.54 -10.65 -7.87
CA ILE A 58 -4.44 -9.67 -7.81
C ILE A 58 -4.63 -8.71 -6.63
N LYS A 59 -5.86 -8.23 -6.43
CA LYS A 59 -6.21 -7.43 -5.24
C LYS A 59 -5.92 -8.19 -3.93
N ALA A 60 -6.14 -9.50 -3.89
CA ALA A 60 -5.81 -10.31 -2.72
C ALA A 60 -4.30 -10.40 -2.48
N TYR A 61 -3.47 -10.53 -3.52
CA TYR A 61 -2.02 -10.47 -3.38
C TYR A 61 -1.56 -9.15 -2.76
N TYR A 62 -2.12 -8.05 -3.24
CA TYR A 62 -1.82 -6.73 -2.70
C TYR A 62 -2.28 -6.57 -1.24
N LYS A 63 -3.50 -7.01 -0.89
CA LYS A 63 -3.98 -7.02 0.50
C LYS A 63 -3.09 -7.87 1.43
N ASN A 64 -2.63 -9.03 0.97
CA ASN A 64 -1.71 -9.86 1.72
C ASN A 64 -0.37 -9.15 1.96
N HIS A 65 0.15 -8.44 0.96
CA HIS A 65 1.35 -7.62 1.10
C HIS A 65 1.15 -6.49 2.13
N ILE A 66 0.05 -5.73 2.05
CA ILE A 66 -0.32 -4.70 3.04
C ILE A 66 -0.32 -5.29 4.44
N LYS A 67 -1.03 -6.40 4.64
CA LYS A 67 -1.14 -7.05 5.95
C LYS A 67 0.25 -7.40 6.49
N LEU A 68 1.10 -8.02 5.66
CA LEU A 68 2.46 -8.40 6.04
C LEU A 68 3.30 -7.19 6.47
N VAL A 69 3.21 -6.05 5.77
CA VAL A 69 3.95 -4.83 6.12
C VAL A 69 3.43 -4.20 7.40
N LEU A 70 2.10 -4.00 7.52
CA LEU A 70 1.50 -3.32 8.67
C LEU A 70 1.64 -4.12 9.97
N THR A 71 1.54 -5.47 9.89
CA THR A 71 1.71 -6.34 11.06
C THR A 71 3.15 -6.77 11.29
N ARG A 72 4.11 -6.23 10.54
CA ARG A 72 5.53 -6.52 10.75
C ARG A 72 5.98 -5.99 12.10
N ILE A 73 6.64 -6.85 12.88
CA ILE A 73 7.36 -6.45 14.08
C ILE A 73 8.77 -6.02 13.65
N ASN A 74 9.13 -4.76 13.92
CA ASN A 74 10.47 -4.26 13.67
C ASN A 74 11.46 -5.09 14.49
N THR A 75 12.46 -5.69 13.83
CA THR A 75 13.39 -6.60 14.49
C THR A 75 14.31 -5.91 15.50
N VAL A 76 14.49 -4.59 15.40
CA VAL A 76 15.35 -3.80 16.29
C VAL A 76 14.53 -3.09 17.38
N THR A 77 13.51 -2.31 17.02
CA THR A 77 12.70 -1.57 18.02
C THR A 77 11.71 -2.46 18.75
N LYS A 78 11.42 -3.67 18.23
CA LYS A 78 10.40 -4.61 18.72
C LYS A 78 8.96 -4.07 18.71
N ILE A 79 8.73 -2.95 18.03
CA ILE A 79 7.40 -2.35 17.86
C ILE A 79 6.84 -2.81 16.52
N THR A 80 5.54 -3.14 16.49
CA THR A 80 4.82 -3.42 15.24
C THR A 80 4.68 -2.13 14.42
N TYR A 81 4.84 -2.19 13.11
CA TYR A 81 4.79 -0.98 12.26
C TYR A 81 3.49 -0.18 12.44
N LYS A 82 2.34 -0.85 12.53
CA LYS A 82 1.05 -0.19 12.81
C LYS A 82 0.96 0.52 14.18
N ASP A 83 1.91 0.27 15.08
CA ASP A 83 1.98 0.88 16.42
C ASP A 83 3.18 1.87 16.55
N ASP A 84 4.03 2.00 15.52
CA ASP A 84 5.21 2.87 15.56
C ASP A 84 4.91 4.27 15.02
N ALA A 85 4.73 5.22 15.94
CA ALA A 85 4.45 6.63 15.61
C ALA A 85 5.53 7.32 14.76
N THR A 86 6.68 6.69 14.50
CA THR A 86 7.69 7.17 13.54
C THR A 86 7.13 7.16 12.12
N ILE A 87 6.28 6.19 11.80
CA ILE A 87 5.49 6.15 10.58
C ILE A 87 4.35 7.15 10.77
N MET A 88 4.22 8.11 9.87
CA MET A 88 3.16 9.12 9.96
C MET A 88 1.96 8.69 9.12
N THR A 89 2.21 8.15 7.93
CA THR A 89 1.14 7.88 6.97
C THR A 89 1.50 6.76 6.02
N TRP A 90 0.51 5.95 5.68
CA TRP A 90 0.55 4.98 4.60
C TRP A 90 0.04 5.60 3.29
N GLU A 91 0.80 5.46 2.22
CA GLU A 91 0.38 5.75 0.85
C GLU A 91 0.14 4.41 0.12
N LEU A 92 -1.04 4.19 -0.45
CA LEU A 92 -1.33 2.89 -1.10
C LEU A 92 -0.40 2.61 -2.28
N MET A 93 -0.20 3.62 -3.11
CA MET A 93 0.53 3.45 -4.34
C MET A 93 1.05 4.80 -4.79
N ASN A 94 2.29 4.80 -5.23
CA ASN A 94 2.85 5.92 -5.96
C ASN A 94 2.20 6.03 -7.35
N GLU A 95 1.55 7.17 -7.62
CA GLU A 95 0.97 7.57 -8.91
C GLU A 95 0.06 6.54 -9.61
N PRO A 96 -1.06 6.10 -8.99
CA PRO A 96 -1.98 5.17 -9.65
C PRO A 96 -2.53 5.76 -10.96
N ARG A 97 -2.45 5.00 -12.06
CA ARG A 97 -2.99 5.35 -13.38
C ARG A 97 -3.71 4.15 -13.98
N CYS A 98 -4.87 4.40 -14.58
CA CYS A 98 -5.71 3.40 -15.23
C CYS A 98 -5.98 3.92 -16.64
N GLN A 99 -5.58 3.16 -17.64
CA GLN A 99 -5.74 3.49 -19.06
C GLN A 99 -7.02 2.88 -19.65
N VAL A 100 -7.57 1.83 -19.03
CA VAL A 100 -8.85 1.23 -19.44
C VAL A 100 -10.08 2.02 -18.94
N ASP A 101 -9.93 2.87 -17.92
CA ASP A 101 -11.01 3.71 -17.39
C ASP A 101 -10.54 5.15 -17.12
N PHE A 102 -10.74 6.03 -18.11
CA PHE A 102 -10.48 7.46 -17.98
C PHE A 102 -11.51 8.21 -17.11
N SER A 103 -12.65 7.58 -16.76
CA SER A 103 -13.62 8.20 -15.84
C SER A 103 -13.10 8.27 -14.40
N GLY A 104 -12.10 7.45 -14.07
CA GLY A 104 -11.48 7.37 -12.75
C GLY A 104 -12.30 6.57 -11.73
N LYS A 105 -13.44 5.99 -12.12
CA LYS A 105 -14.29 5.18 -11.23
C LYS A 105 -13.57 3.95 -10.73
N THR A 106 -12.82 3.27 -11.59
CA THR A 106 -12.04 2.07 -11.24
C THR A 106 -11.00 2.37 -10.17
N ILE A 107 -10.22 3.45 -10.34
CA ILE A 107 -9.21 3.85 -9.35
C ILE A 107 -9.90 4.27 -8.05
N ASN A 108 -10.95 5.08 -8.10
CA ASN A 108 -11.65 5.54 -6.89
C ASN A 108 -12.24 4.35 -6.11
N GLY A 109 -12.89 3.40 -6.80
CA GLY A 109 -13.41 2.18 -6.17
C GLY A 109 -12.32 1.35 -5.51
N TRP A 110 -11.19 1.17 -6.21
CA TRP A 110 -10.03 0.47 -5.66
C TRP A 110 -9.44 1.20 -4.44
N VAL A 111 -9.31 2.53 -4.49
CA VAL A 111 -8.82 3.34 -3.38
C VAL A 111 -9.73 3.21 -2.16
N HIS A 112 -11.06 3.29 -2.34
CA HIS A 112 -12.01 3.12 -1.24
C HIS A 112 -11.89 1.72 -0.61
N GLU A 113 -11.81 0.67 -1.43
CA GLU A 113 -11.65 -0.70 -0.96
C GLU A 113 -10.35 -0.89 -0.16
N MET A 114 -9.23 -0.41 -0.69
CA MET A 114 -7.91 -0.60 -0.08
C MET A 114 -7.71 0.30 1.15
N ALA A 115 -8.24 1.51 1.14
CA ALA A 115 -8.23 2.39 2.31
C ALA A 115 -9.01 1.77 3.47
N ALA A 116 -10.22 1.24 3.20
CA ALA A 116 -11.01 0.54 4.21
C ALA A 116 -10.26 -0.70 4.75
N TYR A 117 -9.58 -1.44 3.88
CA TYR A 117 -8.78 -2.59 4.30
C TYR A 117 -7.61 -2.18 5.20
N VAL A 118 -6.81 -1.18 4.82
CA VAL A 118 -5.72 -0.62 5.64
C VAL A 118 -6.25 -0.19 7.01
N LYS A 119 -7.37 0.55 7.04
CA LYS A 119 -7.98 1.02 8.30
C LYS A 119 -8.50 -0.09 9.19
N SER A 120 -8.93 -1.23 8.62
CA SER A 120 -9.33 -2.40 9.42
C SER A 120 -8.16 -3.06 10.14
N ILE A 121 -6.91 -2.84 9.70
CA ILE A 121 -5.69 -3.37 10.31
C ILE A 121 -5.03 -2.34 11.23
N ASP A 122 -4.98 -1.09 10.77
CA ASP A 122 -4.36 0.06 11.44
C ASP A 122 -5.33 1.24 11.51
N ASN A 123 -5.92 1.42 12.69
CA ASN A 123 -6.81 2.53 12.99
C ASN A 123 -6.09 3.74 13.62
N LYS A 124 -4.75 3.69 13.78
CA LYS A 124 -3.96 4.72 14.47
C LYS A 124 -3.30 5.68 13.50
N HIS A 125 -2.72 5.16 12.42
CA HIS A 125 -1.98 5.99 11.47
C HIS A 125 -2.89 6.75 10.50
N LEU A 126 -2.39 7.89 10.04
CA LEU A 126 -3.01 8.66 8.98
C LEU A 126 -2.88 7.92 7.64
N TYR A 127 -3.72 8.28 6.68
CA TYR A 127 -3.79 7.66 5.36
C TYR A 127 -3.78 8.76 4.28
N ARG A 128 -3.01 8.58 3.20
CA ARG A 128 -2.91 9.56 2.11
C ARG A 128 -3.16 8.94 0.75
N HIS A 129 -4.05 9.57 -0.03
CA HIS A 129 -4.21 9.37 -1.45
C HIS A 129 -4.02 10.71 -2.18
N ARG A 130 -3.17 10.81 -3.20
CA ARG A 130 -2.78 12.10 -3.82
C ARG A 130 -3.92 12.89 -4.50
N ARG A 131 -5.15 12.35 -4.59
CA ARG A 131 -6.32 13.07 -5.12
C ARG A 131 -7.43 13.38 -4.09
N PHE A 132 -7.34 12.91 -2.85
CA PHE A 132 -8.29 13.25 -1.79
C PHE A 132 -7.55 13.75 -0.55
N LEU A 133 -7.73 15.04 -0.28
CA LEU A 133 -7.37 15.70 0.98
C LEU A 133 -8.24 15.11 2.10
N TRP A 134 -7.60 14.78 3.23
CA TRP A 134 -8.16 14.71 4.58
C TRP A 134 -9.67 14.47 4.73
N GLU A 135 -10.12 13.24 4.46
CA GLU A 135 -11.38 12.75 5.03
C GLU A 135 -11.09 11.42 5.70
N LEU A 136 -11.73 11.18 6.86
CA LEU A 136 -11.51 10.09 7.83
C LEU A 136 -10.53 10.40 8.99
N SER A 137 -10.44 11.68 9.37
CA SER A 137 -10.13 12.09 10.75
C SER A 137 -11.43 12.49 11.47
N SER A 138 -12.40 11.57 11.56
CA SER A 138 -13.50 11.61 12.55
C SER A 138 -14.51 10.50 12.24
N ARG A 139 -14.43 9.41 13.01
CA ARG A 139 -15.54 8.70 13.66
C ARG A 139 -14.96 7.61 14.55
#